data_AF-A0A958ZV31-F1
#
_entry.id   AF-A0A958ZV31-F1
#
_cell.length_a   1.000
_cell.length_b   1.000
_cell.length_c   1.000
_cell.angle_alpha   90.00
_cell.angle_beta   90.00
_cell.angle_gamma   90.00
#
_symmetry.space_group_name_H-M   'P 1'
#
loop_
_entity.id
_entity.type
_entity.pdbx_description
1 polymer ?
#
loop_
_entity_poly.entity_id
_entity_poly.type
_entity_poly.pdbx_seq_one_letter_code
_entity_poly.pdbx_strand_id
1 'polypeptide(L)'
;MKIKVLFLFLMVSMMSNMAIAQDDAITDEDLKKYAVAMDSIESMKGHLIETITEMVKGNEEVSASRYNELSKIIDDETKLTEAEATEVEIAFVKSVAAKKVEETAKINEAFQSLAVDYIGAKTYNAVKKALKEDEEIIAKYKALTEELAASK
;
A
#
# COMPACT_ATOMS: atom_id res chain seq x y z
N MET A 1 22.04 -39.03 67.05
CA MET A 1 20.68 -39.24 66.47
C MET A 1 20.46 -38.12 65.47
N LYS A 2 20.53 -38.32 64.14
CA LYS A 2 19.60 -39.07 63.27
C LYS A 2 18.13 -38.75 63.60
N ILE A 3 17.51 -37.89 62.79
CA ILE A 3 16.22 -38.14 62.12
C ILE A 3 16.16 -37.23 60.89
N LYS A 4 15.91 -37.88 59.74
CA LYS A 4 15.62 -37.33 58.41
C LYS A 4 14.12 -36.98 58.34
N VAL A 5 13.67 -36.44 57.18
CA VAL A 5 12.28 -36.20 56.70
C VAL A 5 12.01 -34.69 56.65
N LEU A 6 11.61 -34.03 55.56
CA LEU A 6 11.16 -34.42 54.22
C LEU A 6 11.30 -33.21 53.29
N PHE A 7 11.55 -33.47 52.00
CA PHE A 7 11.36 -32.54 50.90
C PHE A 7 9.97 -31.90 50.91
N LEU A 8 9.87 -30.56 50.77
CA LEU A 8 8.77 -29.97 50.02
C LEU A 8 9.27 -28.77 49.20
N PHE A 9 9.37 -29.08 47.92
CA PHE A 9 9.46 -28.20 46.77
C PHE A 9 8.21 -27.31 46.74
N LEU A 10 8.36 -25.98 46.73
CA LEU A 10 7.49 -25.14 45.89
C LEU A 10 8.16 -23.78 45.63
N MET A 11 8.54 -23.62 44.37
CA MET A 11 8.91 -22.36 43.75
C MET A 11 7.82 -21.30 43.99
N VAL A 12 8.16 -20.20 44.64
CA VAL A 12 7.48 -18.91 44.44
C VAL A 12 8.31 -18.14 43.43
N SER A 13 8.27 -18.60 42.18
CA SER A 13 8.82 -17.89 41.04
C SER A 13 7.78 -16.88 40.60
N MET A 14 8.05 -15.61 40.90
CA MET A 14 7.68 -14.43 40.12
C MET A 14 6.53 -14.66 39.13
N MET A 15 5.30 -14.38 39.58
CA MET A 15 4.25 -13.96 38.65
C MET A 15 4.69 -12.62 38.08
N SER A 16 5.51 -12.72 37.05
CA SER A 16 5.75 -11.67 36.09
C SER A 16 4.37 -11.39 35.51
N ASN A 17 3.76 -10.27 35.91
CA ASN A 17 2.70 -9.70 35.11
C ASN A 17 3.31 -9.47 33.73
N MET A 18 3.11 -10.42 32.80
CA MET A 18 3.11 -10.07 31.40
C MET A 18 1.92 -9.14 31.24
N ALA A 19 2.17 -7.85 31.44
CA ALA A 19 1.42 -6.83 30.75
C ALA A 19 1.64 -7.11 29.26
N ILE A 20 0.82 -8.01 28.70
CA ILE A 20 0.57 -8.01 27.27
C ILE A 20 0.09 -6.58 27.02
N ALA A 21 0.89 -5.81 26.29
CA ALA A 21 0.47 -4.52 25.81
C ALA A 21 -0.95 -4.70 25.25
N GLN A 22 -1.92 -3.95 25.77
CA GLN A 22 -3.18 -3.77 25.06
C GLN A 22 -2.82 -3.05 23.75
N ASP A 23 -2.39 -3.82 22.75
CA ASP A 23 -2.72 -3.50 21.38
C ASP A 23 -4.24 -3.43 21.41
N ASP A 24 -4.78 -2.22 21.24
CA ASP A 24 -6.22 -2.03 21.12
C ASP A 24 -6.70 -3.04 20.07
N ALA A 25 -7.56 -3.97 20.47
CA ALA A 25 -8.03 -5.00 19.58
C ALA A 25 -8.61 -4.32 18.33
N ILE A 26 -8.18 -4.77 17.14
CA ILE A 26 -8.68 -4.23 15.88
C ILE A 26 -10.19 -4.39 15.87
N THR A 27 -10.90 -3.27 15.81
CA THR A 27 -12.37 -3.28 15.79
C THR A 27 -12.88 -3.45 14.36
N ASP A 28 -14.13 -3.86 14.21
CA ASP A 28 -14.78 -3.93 12.90
C ASP A 28 -14.83 -2.55 12.22
N GLU A 29 -14.95 -1.47 13.01
CA GLU A 29 -14.91 -0.09 12.51
C GLU A 29 -13.52 0.28 11.98
N ASP A 30 -12.44 -0.12 12.67
CA ASP A 30 -11.07 0.09 12.19
C ASP A 30 -10.84 -0.60 10.85
N LEU A 31 -11.33 -1.85 10.72
CA LEU A 31 -11.22 -2.63 9.50
C LEU A 31 -12.04 -2.02 8.36
N LYS A 32 -13.23 -1.51 8.66
CA LYS A 32 -14.09 -0.81 7.69
C LYS A 32 -13.44 0.48 7.20
N LYS A 33 -12.92 1.31 8.11
CA LYS A 33 -12.19 2.55 7.73
C LYS A 33 -10.99 2.23 6.85
N TYR A 34 -10.23 1.20 7.20
CA TYR A 34 -9.11 0.73 6.39
C TYR A 34 -9.56 0.28 5.00
N ALA A 35 -10.62 -0.54 4.90
CA ALA A 35 -11.14 -1.01 3.60
C ALA A 35 -11.59 0.15 2.71
N VAL A 36 -12.37 1.10 3.23
CA VAL A 36 -12.84 2.26 2.47
C VAL A 36 -11.69 3.15 2.01
N ALA A 37 -10.71 3.41 2.90
CA ALA A 37 -9.53 4.19 2.55
C ALA A 37 -8.72 3.54 1.43
N MET A 38 -8.45 2.24 1.55
CA MET A 38 -7.65 1.52 0.56
C MET A 38 -8.40 1.36 -0.77
N ASP A 39 -9.71 1.18 -0.76
CA ASP A 39 -10.54 1.16 -1.97
C ASP A 39 -10.47 2.50 -2.73
N SER A 40 -10.52 3.63 -2.00
CA SER A 40 -10.37 4.96 -2.59
C SER A 40 -8.99 5.14 -3.23
N ILE A 41 -7.92 4.73 -2.55
CA ILE A 41 -6.55 4.80 -3.08
C ILE A 41 -6.38 3.91 -4.30
N GLU A 42 -6.99 2.72 -4.30
CA GLU A 42 -6.93 1.82 -5.45
C GLU A 42 -7.68 2.40 -6.66
N SER A 43 -8.83 3.03 -6.43
CA SER A 43 -9.55 3.76 -7.48
C SER A 43 -8.70 4.88 -8.10
N MET A 44 -7.99 5.67 -7.29
CA MET A 44 -7.10 6.72 -7.80
C MET A 44 -5.94 6.14 -8.64
N LYS A 45 -5.35 5.01 -8.22
CA LYS A 45 -4.31 4.33 -9.01
C LYS A 45 -4.87 3.79 -10.32
N GLY A 46 -6.07 3.22 -10.30
CA GLY A 46 -6.76 2.76 -11.51
C GLY A 46 -6.96 3.90 -12.50
N HIS A 47 -7.47 5.04 -12.04
CA HIS A 47 -7.64 6.24 -12.86
C HIS A 47 -6.31 6.77 -13.43
N LEU A 48 -5.23 6.74 -12.65
CA LEU A 48 -3.91 7.09 -13.15
C LEU A 48 -3.46 6.15 -14.29
N ILE A 49 -3.61 4.84 -14.12
CA ILE A 49 -3.26 3.86 -15.16
C ILE A 49 -4.08 4.11 -16.44
N GLU A 50 -5.38 4.36 -16.30
CA GLU A 50 -6.27 4.69 -17.40
C GLU A 50 -5.81 5.97 -18.12
N THR A 51 -5.59 7.06 -17.37
CA THR A 51 -5.10 8.34 -17.90
C THR A 51 -3.83 8.18 -18.73
N ILE A 52 -2.83 7.46 -18.20
CA ILE A 52 -1.56 7.23 -18.91
C ILE A 52 -1.78 6.35 -20.15
N THR A 53 -2.63 5.34 -20.05
CA THR A 53 -2.98 4.46 -21.16
C THR A 53 -3.64 5.24 -22.29
N GLU A 54 -4.55 6.16 -21.96
CA GLU A 54 -5.23 7.03 -22.92
C GLU A 54 -4.26 8.02 -23.57
N MET A 55 -3.38 8.67 -22.80
CA MET A 55 -2.35 9.56 -23.33
C MET A 55 -1.48 8.84 -24.38
N VAL A 56 -1.07 7.60 -24.09
CA VAL A 56 -0.21 6.80 -24.99
C VAL A 56 -0.99 6.32 -26.21
N LYS A 57 -2.24 5.84 -26.05
CA LYS A 57 -3.06 5.37 -27.18
C LYS A 57 -3.53 6.51 -28.09
N GLY A 58 -3.74 7.70 -27.53
CA GLY A 58 -4.24 8.86 -28.26
C GLY A 58 -3.16 9.67 -28.98
N ASN A 59 -1.88 9.30 -28.84
CA ASN A 59 -0.79 10.00 -29.53
C ASN A 59 -0.58 9.43 -30.95
N GLU A 60 -0.60 10.30 -31.96
CA GLU A 60 -0.44 9.90 -33.37
C GLU A 60 1.03 9.70 -33.77
N GLU A 61 1.97 10.30 -33.04
CA GLU A 61 3.40 10.34 -33.38
C GLU A 61 4.21 9.26 -32.64
N VAL A 62 3.73 8.84 -31.47
CA VAL A 62 4.41 7.91 -30.56
C VAL A 62 3.52 6.71 -30.29
N SER A 63 3.83 5.60 -30.95
CA SER A 63 3.15 4.33 -30.66
C SER A 63 3.39 3.86 -29.23
N ALA A 64 2.50 3.01 -28.70
CA ALA A 64 2.69 2.41 -27.39
C ALA A 64 4.00 1.62 -27.25
N SER A 65 4.45 0.94 -28.32
CA SER A 65 5.74 0.25 -28.32
C SER A 65 6.91 1.23 -28.20
N ARG A 66 6.85 2.33 -28.95
CA ARG A 66 7.89 3.37 -28.93
C ARG A 66 7.94 4.11 -27.61
N TYR A 67 6.79 4.43 -27.03
CA TYR A 67 6.70 4.95 -25.67
C TYR A 67 7.34 4.00 -24.64
N ASN A 68 7.05 2.70 -24.71
CA ASN A 68 7.61 1.71 -23.78
C ASN A 68 9.13 1.53 -23.91
N GLU A 69 9.68 1.76 -25.09
CA GLU A 69 11.11 1.80 -25.34
C GLU A 69 11.73 3.05 -24.70
N LEU A 70 11.26 4.23 -25.09
CA LEU A 70 11.85 5.51 -24.72
C LEU A 70 11.65 5.85 -23.24
N SER A 71 10.52 5.49 -22.64
CA SER A 71 10.24 5.75 -21.22
C SER A 71 11.24 5.09 -20.26
N LYS A 72 11.96 4.06 -20.69
CA LYS A 72 13.00 3.38 -19.88
C LYS A 72 14.35 4.10 -19.90
N ILE A 73 14.55 4.98 -20.88
CA ILE A 73 15.81 5.66 -21.16
C ILE A 73 15.65 7.19 -21.20
N ILE A 74 14.48 7.73 -20.82
CA ILE A 74 14.14 9.14 -21.02
C ILE A 74 15.06 10.13 -20.29
N ASP A 75 15.77 9.66 -19.27
CA ASP A 75 16.74 10.42 -18.49
C ASP A 75 18.20 10.17 -18.92
N ASP A 76 18.42 9.35 -19.96
CA ASP A 76 19.74 8.97 -20.48
C ASP A 76 19.92 9.51 -21.90
N GLU A 77 20.51 10.70 -22.00
CA GLU A 77 20.70 11.41 -23.29
C GLU A 77 21.54 10.61 -24.29
N THR A 78 22.52 9.83 -23.81
CA THR A 78 23.34 8.97 -24.67
C THR A 78 22.48 7.88 -25.29
N LYS A 79 21.68 7.17 -24.47
CA LYS A 79 20.76 6.14 -24.98
C LYS A 79 19.65 6.70 -25.86
N LEU A 80 19.15 7.90 -25.57
CA LEU A 80 18.16 8.57 -26.43
C LEU A 80 18.73 8.88 -27.81
N THR A 81 19.99 9.31 -27.86
CA THR A 81 20.71 9.54 -29.12
C THR A 81 20.93 8.23 -29.88
N GLU A 82 21.35 7.16 -29.20
CA GLU A 82 21.52 5.82 -29.80
C GLU A 82 20.19 5.22 -30.30
N ALA A 83 19.08 5.55 -29.64
CA ALA A 83 17.73 5.13 -30.03
C ALA A 83 17.10 6.03 -31.11
N GLU A 84 17.85 7.00 -31.64
CA GLU A 84 17.40 8.00 -32.63
C GLU A 84 16.09 8.69 -32.20
N ALA A 85 15.97 8.99 -30.90
CA ALA A 85 14.77 9.61 -30.35
C ALA A 85 14.61 11.04 -30.86
N THR A 86 13.44 11.35 -31.44
CA THR A 86 13.13 12.69 -31.95
C THR A 86 12.75 13.65 -30.81
N GLU A 87 12.85 14.95 -31.05
CA GLU A 87 12.43 15.96 -30.07
C GLU A 87 10.96 15.81 -29.68
N VAL A 88 10.09 15.46 -30.63
CA VAL A 88 8.66 15.27 -30.37
C VAL A 88 8.41 14.03 -29.51
N GLU A 89 9.09 12.92 -29.79
CA GLU A 89 9.03 11.72 -28.98
C GLU A 89 9.50 11.99 -27.54
N ILE A 90 10.63 12.66 -27.38
CA ILE A 90 11.19 13.02 -26.07
C ILE A 90 10.21 13.92 -25.31
N ALA A 91 9.66 14.95 -25.97
CA ALA A 91 8.71 15.87 -25.35
C ALA A 91 7.44 15.14 -24.88
N PHE A 92 6.91 14.25 -25.71
CA PHE A 92 5.74 13.45 -25.36
C PHE A 92 6.02 12.53 -24.17
N VAL A 93 7.09 11.73 -24.20
CA VAL A 93 7.43 10.81 -23.11
C VAL A 93 7.67 11.58 -21.80
N LYS A 94 8.33 12.74 -21.85
CA LYS A 94 8.50 13.62 -20.68
C LYS A 94 7.17 14.16 -20.15
N SER A 95 6.22 14.51 -21.01
CA SER A 95 4.88 14.95 -20.58
C SER A 95 4.11 13.84 -19.85
N VAL A 96 4.19 12.60 -20.34
CA VAL A 96 3.57 11.44 -19.69
C VAL A 96 4.23 11.16 -18.34
N ALA A 97 5.56 11.24 -18.28
CA ALA A 97 6.32 11.11 -17.02
C ALA A 97 5.93 12.21 -16.00
N ALA A 98 5.81 13.46 -16.45
CA ALA A 98 5.38 14.58 -15.61
C ALA A 98 3.96 14.36 -15.06
N LYS A 99 3.02 13.91 -15.90
CA LYS A 99 1.65 13.58 -15.47
C LYS A 99 1.65 12.46 -14.43
N LYS A 100 2.46 11.42 -14.65
CA LYS A 100 2.62 10.33 -13.68
C LYS A 100 3.12 10.82 -12.33
N VAL A 101 4.13 11.71 -12.32
CA VAL A 101 4.67 12.30 -11.09
C VAL A 101 3.62 13.13 -10.36
N GLU A 102 2.90 14.00 -11.09
CA GLU A 102 1.84 14.84 -10.55
C GLU A 102 0.74 14.01 -9.86
N GLU A 103 0.19 13.02 -10.56
CA GLU A 103 -0.89 12.19 -10.03
C GLU A 103 -0.41 11.25 -8.91
N THR A 104 0.84 10.77 -8.99
CA THR A 104 1.44 10.00 -7.88
C THR A 104 1.55 10.84 -6.61
N ALA A 105 1.89 12.14 -6.73
CA ALA A 105 1.92 13.05 -5.59
C ALA A 105 0.53 13.18 -4.95
N LYS A 106 -0.53 13.37 -5.76
CA LYS A 106 -1.93 13.42 -5.27
C LYS A 106 -2.35 12.13 -4.57
N ILE A 107 -1.97 10.97 -5.13
CA ILE A 107 -2.24 9.66 -4.50
C ILE A 107 -1.52 9.55 -3.16
N ASN A 108 -0.27 9.99 -3.07
CA ASN A 108 0.50 9.95 -1.82
C ASN A 108 -0.09 10.89 -0.75
N GLU A 109 -0.54 12.08 -1.14
CA GLU A 109 -1.23 13.01 -0.25
C GLU A 109 -2.55 12.42 0.27
N ALA A 110 -3.36 11.85 -0.63
CA ALA A 110 -4.59 11.17 -0.25
C ALA A 110 -4.32 9.97 0.67
N PHE A 111 -3.27 9.19 0.36
CA PHE A 111 -2.87 8.06 1.19
C PHE A 111 -2.47 8.53 2.59
N GLN A 112 -1.67 9.59 2.69
CA GLN A 112 -1.26 10.14 3.97
C GLN A 112 -2.48 10.60 4.77
N SER A 113 -3.38 11.36 4.16
CA SER A 113 -4.59 11.85 4.83
C SER A 113 -5.50 10.70 5.30
N LEU A 114 -5.75 9.71 4.44
CA LEU A 114 -6.62 8.59 4.78
C LEU A 114 -5.98 7.61 5.79
N ALA A 115 -4.70 7.28 5.64
CA ALA A 115 -4.00 6.34 6.51
C ALA A 115 -3.64 6.94 7.87
N VAL A 116 -3.23 8.20 7.91
CA VAL A 116 -2.73 8.85 9.14
C VAL A 116 -3.83 9.65 9.82
N ASP A 117 -4.53 10.52 9.09
CA ASP A 117 -5.46 11.47 9.70
C ASP A 117 -6.84 10.85 9.94
N TYR A 118 -7.33 10.00 9.04
CA TYR A 118 -8.64 9.37 9.16
C TYR A 118 -8.62 8.07 9.96
N ILE A 119 -7.68 7.16 9.68
CA ILE A 119 -7.56 5.88 10.40
C ILE A 119 -6.75 6.02 11.69
N GLY A 120 -5.71 6.85 11.69
CA GLY A 120 -4.71 6.89 12.75
C GLY A 120 -3.56 5.93 12.47
N ALA A 121 -2.32 6.42 12.57
CA ALA A 121 -1.13 5.65 12.21
C ALA A 121 -0.95 4.34 13.00
N LYS A 122 -1.34 4.30 14.29
CA LYS A 122 -1.29 3.07 15.10
C LYS A 122 -2.25 2.02 14.54
N THR A 123 -3.52 2.40 14.35
CA THR A 123 -4.57 1.54 13.81
C THR A 123 -4.25 1.06 12.40
N TYR A 124 -3.80 1.96 11.52
CA TYR A 124 -3.38 1.59 10.16
C TYR A 124 -2.31 0.50 10.18
N ASN A 125 -1.27 0.68 10.99
CA ASN A 125 -0.17 -0.30 11.08
C ASN A 125 -0.62 -1.62 11.72
N ALA A 126 -1.49 -1.58 12.73
CA ALA A 126 -2.07 -2.76 13.35
C ALA A 126 -2.89 -3.58 12.34
N VAL A 127 -3.83 -2.93 11.63
CA VAL A 127 -4.63 -3.58 10.57
C VAL A 127 -3.74 -4.13 9.47
N LYS A 128 -2.79 -3.33 8.97
CA LYS A 128 -1.85 -3.76 7.92
C LYS A 128 -1.03 -4.99 8.34
N LYS A 129 -0.66 -5.09 9.62
CA LYS A 129 0.05 -6.26 10.17
C LYS A 129 -0.90 -7.47 10.26
N ALA A 130 -2.08 -7.28 10.84
CA ALA A 130 -3.07 -8.34 10.98
C ALA A 130 -3.50 -8.93 9.63
N LEU A 131 -3.64 -8.11 8.58
CA LEU A 131 -3.91 -8.59 7.22
C LEU A 131 -2.83 -9.49 6.61
N LYS A 132 -1.68 -9.66 7.26
CA LYS A 132 -0.62 -10.60 6.85
C LYS A 132 -0.56 -11.86 7.69
N GLU A 133 -1.09 -11.81 8.91
CA GLU A 133 -0.78 -12.78 9.98
C GLU A 133 -2.04 -13.40 10.60
N ASP A 134 -3.20 -12.73 10.52
CA ASP A 134 -4.44 -13.11 11.19
C ASP A 134 -5.51 -13.51 10.17
N GLU A 135 -5.81 -14.82 10.10
CA GLU A 135 -6.78 -15.39 9.16
C GLU A 135 -8.21 -14.88 9.37
N GLU A 136 -8.61 -14.56 10.61
CA GLU A 136 -9.95 -14.04 10.91
C GLU A 136 -10.09 -12.61 10.36
N ILE A 137 -9.09 -11.77 10.62
CA ILE A 137 -9.08 -10.38 10.11
C ILE A 137 -9.01 -10.36 8.57
N ILE A 138 -8.23 -11.26 7.95
CA ILE A 138 -8.18 -11.43 6.50
C ILE A 138 -9.57 -11.78 5.94
N ALA A 139 -10.26 -12.74 6.56
CA ALA A 139 -11.59 -13.16 6.11
C ALA A 139 -12.62 -12.02 6.22
N LYS A 140 -12.63 -11.29 7.34
CA LYS A 140 -13.51 -10.11 7.53
C LYS A 140 -13.21 -9.01 6.51
N TYR A 141 -11.93 -8.71 6.29
CA TYR A 141 -11.51 -7.70 5.33
C TYR A 141 -11.95 -8.07 3.91
N LYS A 142 -11.78 -9.32 3.51
CA LYS A 142 -12.23 -9.81 2.21
C LYS A 142 -13.74 -9.60 2.04
N ALA A 143 -14.55 -10.00 3.02
CA ALA A 143 -16.00 -9.78 2.96
C ALA A 143 -16.37 -8.30 2.81
N LEU A 144 -15.71 -7.40 3.55
CA LEU A 144 -15.90 -5.95 3.42
C LEU A 144 -15.54 -5.44 2.02
N THR A 145 -14.42 -5.88 1.46
CA THR A 145 -14.01 -5.46 0.11
C THR A 145 -14.94 -5.96 -0.98
N GLU A 146 -15.51 -7.17 -0.83
CA GLU A 146 -16.52 -7.71 -1.75
C GLU A 146 -17.83 -6.92 -1.69
N GLU A 147 -18.28 -6.53 -0.49
CA GLU A 147 -19.46 -5.67 -0.31
C GLU A 147 -19.27 -4.28 -0.93
N LEU A 148 -18.09 -3.67 -0.72
CA LEU A 148 -17.73 -2.38 -1.31
C LEU A 148 -17.71 -2.47 -2.85
N ALA A 149 -17.17 -3.55 -3.40
CA ALA A 149 -17.14 -3.76 -4.85
C ALA A 149 -18.54 -3.96 -5.45
N ALA A 150 -19.45 -4.64 -4.73
CA ALA A 150 -20.83 -4.84 -5.17
C ALA A 150 -21.70 -3.57 -5.11
N SER A 151 -21.23 -2.53 -4.42
CA SER A 151 -21.94 -1.26 -4.23
C SER A 151 -21.57 -0.19 -5.27
N LYS A 152 -20.71 -0.51 -6.24
CA LYS A 152 -20.25 0.35 -7.33
C LYS A 152 -21.06 0.11 -8.60
#